data_AF-A0AAV4V173-F1
#
_entry.id   AF-A0AAV4V173-F1
#
_cell.length_a   1.000
_cell.length_b   1.000
_cell.length_c   1.000
_cell.angle_alpha   90.00
_cell.angle_beta   90.00
_cell.angle_gamma   90.00
#
_symmetry.space_group_name_H-M   'P 1'
#
loop_
_entity.id
_entity.type
_entity.pdbx_description
1 polymer ?
#
loop_
_entity_poly.entity_id
_entity_poly.type
_entity_poly.pdbx_seq_one_letter_code
_entity_poly.pdbx_strand_id
1 'polypeptide(L)'
;MPLSVLFDDLAEELSYPRIYCGDMRRFTRKKTPTYSEIVKSELRRYDRRGATPQKILYSHQKNLHKLLLSSIQICLRNKIPTDSSLTAQQVQDQQCLRQLFYKNQAYKFMKTIKCSPAHWENEIFTCVLKSDNLVCKHSF
;
A
#
# COMPACT_ATOMS: atom_id res chain seq x y z
N MET A 1 23.25 5.90 -7.97
CA MET A 1 22.56 5.51 -6.72
C MET A 1 21.43 4.56 -7.06
N PRO A 2 21.24 3.43 -6.35
CA PRO A 2 20.13 2.52 -6.63
C PRO A 2 18.78 3.19 -6.30
N LEU A 3 17.82 3.10 -7.23
CA LEU A 3 16.47 3.64 -7.05
C LEU A 3 15.58 2.59 -6.35
N SER A 4 14.68 3.03 -5.47
CA SER A 4 13.71 2.12 -4.86
C SER A 4 12.77 1.55 -5.93
N VAL A 5 12.40 0.27 -5.79
CA VAL A 5 11.47 -0.48 -6.66
C VAL A 5 10.11 0.24 -6.86
N LEU A 6 9.76 1.17 -5.97
CA LEU A 6 8.55 1.97 -6.05
C LEU A 6 8.63 3.12 -7.04
N PHE A 7 9.79 3.73 -7.16
CA PHE A 7 10.04 4.88 -8.02
C PHE A 7 10.67 4.47 -9.35
N ASP A 8 11.12 3.22 -9.46
CA ASP A 8 11.63 2.66 -10.69
C ASP A 8 10.48 2.11 -11.56
N ASP A 9 10.24 2.82 -12.66
CA ASP A 9 9.20 2.47 -13.64
C ASP A 9 9.58 1.24 -14.46
N LEU A 10 10.88 1.04 -14.75
CA LEU A 10 11.38 -0.01 -15.64
C LEU A 10 11.80 -1.28 -14.89
N ALA A 11 12.00 -1.22 -13.57
CA ALA A 11 12.45 -2.35 -12.75
C ALA A 11 11.72 -3.65 -13.04
N GLU A 12 10.39 -3.58 -13.18
CA GLU A 12 9.55 -4.76 -13.39
C GLU A 12 9.67 -5.33 -14.81
N GLU A 13 9.80 -4.48 -15.81
CA GLU A 13 9.87 -4.88 -17.22
C GLU A 13 11.22 -5.52 -17.53
N LEU A 14 12.28 -4.97 -16.94
CA LEU A 14 13.65 -5.50 -17.01
C LEU A 14 13.84 -6.77 -16.18
N SER A 15 13.18 -6.89 -15.02
CA SER A 15 13.30 -8.07 -14.15
C SER A 15 12.58 -9.30 -14.70
N TYR A 16 11.56 -9.10 -15.54
CA TYR A 16 10.75 -10.19 -16.09
C TYR A 16 10.75 -10.19 -17.63
N PRO A 17 11.90 -10.42 -18.28
CA PRO A 17 12.01 -10.42 -19.74
C PRO A 17 11.15 -11.50 -20.40
N ARG A 18 10.86 -12.61 -19.70
CA ARG A 18 9.97 -13.67 -20.20
C ARG A 18 8.52 -13.20 -20.40
N ILE A 19 8.11 -12.13 -19.71
CA ILE A 19 6.75 -11.56 -19.76
C ILE A 19 6.73 -10.34 -20.68
N TYR A 20 7.70 -9.44 -20.53
CA TYR A 20 7.70 -8.13 -21.18
C TYR A 20 8.68 -8.01 -22.35
N CYS A 21 9.49 -9.03 -22.62
CA CYS A 21 10.53 -9.03 -23.65
C CYS A 21 11.55 -7.87 -23.53
N GLY A 22 11.66 -7.25 -22.34
CA GLY A 22 12.49 -6.06 -22.14
C GLY A 22 11.86 -4.75 -22.67
N ASP A 23 10.64 -4.81 -23.19
CA ASP A 23 9.93 -3.66 -23.72
C ASP A 23 9.04 -3.00 -22.69
N MET A 24 8.98 -1.67 -22.77
CA MET A 24 8.10 -0.88 -21.91
C MET A 24 6.63 -1.10 -22.25
N ARG A 25 5.78 -1.26 -21.23
CA ARG A 25 4.33 -1.43 -21.41
C ARG A 25 3.71 -0.21 -22.07
N ARG A 26 3.07 -0.41 -23.22
CA ARG A 26 2.32 0.62 -23.93
C ARG A 26 0.82 0.41 -23.74
N PHE A 27 0.11 1.47 -23.37
CA PHE A 27 -1.34 1.44 -23.20
C PHE A 27 -2.02 2.33 -24.25
N THR A 28 -2.95 1.74 -25.01
CA THR A 28 -3.72 2.47 -26.05
C THR A 28 -4.90 3.26 -25.45
N ARG A 29 -5.22 3.05 -24.17
CA ARG A 29 -6.35 3.72 -23.51
C ARG A 29 -6.03 5.18 -23.20
N LYS A 30 -7.05 6.06 -23.35
CA LYS A 30 -6.99 7.49 -22.96
C LYS A 30 -6.54 7.71 -21.51
N LYS A 31 -6.92 6.79 -20.61
CA LYS A 31 -6.46 6.77 -19.21
C LYS A 31 -5.56 5.56 -19.01
N THR A 32 -4.35 5.80 -18.53
CA THR A 32 -3.42 4.75 -18.15
C THR A 32 -4.03 3.88 -17.04
N PRO A 33 -4.05 2.55 -17.19
CA PRO A 33 -4.61 1.66 -16.17
C PRO A 33 -3.81 1.73 -14.87
N THR A 34 -4.49 1.50 -13.76
CA THR A 34 -3.84 1.44 -12.44
C THR A 34 -2.98 0.19 -12.37
N TYR A 35 -1.91 0.21 -11.58
CA TYR A 35 -1.04 -0.95 -11.39
C TYR A 35 -1.80 -2.22 -10.96
N SER A 36 -2.79 -2.08 -10.08
CA SER A 36 -3.66 -3.19 -9.67
C SER A 36 -4.51 -3.75 -10.81
N GLU A 37 -4.96 -2.91 -11.76
CA GLU A 37 -5.71 -3.34 -12.95
C GLU A 37 -4.81 -4.10 -13.92
N ILE A 38 -3.58 -3.62 -14.10
CA ILE A 38 -2.56 -4.29 -14.92
C ILE A 38 -2.30 -5.69 -14.36
N VAL A 39 -1.94 -5.81 -13.07
CA VAL A 39 -1.67 -7.10 -12.42
C VAL A 39 -2.88 -8.02 -12.49
N LYS A 40 -4.08 -7.51 -12.21
CA LYS A 40 -5.33 -8.28 -12.35
C LYS A 40 -5.55 -8.79 -13.78
N SER A 41 -5.20 -8.00 -14.80
CA SER A 41 -5.30 -8.42 -16.19
C SER A 41 -4.27 -9.50 -16.51
N GLU A 42 -3.02 -9.36 -16.07
CA GLU A 42 -1.95 -10.33 -16.28
C GLU A 42 -2.29 -11.69 -15.65
N LEU A 43 -2.89 -11.69 -14.45
CA LEU A 43 -3.28 -12.92 -13.74
C LEU A 43 -4.46 -13.66 -14.40
N ARG A 44 -5.33 -12.95 -15.10
CA ARG A 44 -6.51 -13.51 -15.78
C ARG A 44 -6.26 -13.90 -17.23
N ARG A 45 -5.09 -13.58 -17.80
CA ARG A 45 -4.73 -14.00 -19.16
C ARG A 45 -4.66 -15.51 -19.24
N TYR A 46 -5.03 -16.05 -20.40
CA TYR A 46 -4.81 -17.46 -20.73
C TYR A 46 -3.31 -17.80 -20.66
N ASP A 47 -2.45 -16.89 -21.10
CA ASP A 47 -1.01 -17.01 -20.92
C ASP A 47 -0.63 -16.91 -19.43
N ARG A 48 -0.04 -17.98 -18.91
CA ARG A 48 0.34 -18.17 -17.50
C ARG A 48 1.69 -17.58 -17.13
N ARG A 49 2.46 -17.02 -18.07
CA ARG A 49 3.78 -16.42 -17.77
C ARG A 49 3.72 -15.34 -16.70
N GLY A 50 2.63 -14.57 -16.65
CA GLY A 50 2.37 -13.54 -15.64
C GLY A 50 1.91 -14.08 -14.27
N ALA A 51 1.54 -15.36 -14.17
CA ALA A 51 1.01 -16.00 -12.99
C ALA A 51 2.03 -16.88 -12.26
N THR A 52 3.33 -16.56 -12.41
CA THR A 52 4.40 -17.23 -11.67
C THR A 52 4.45 -16.74 -10.22
N PRO A 53 4.76 -17.59 -9.22
CA PRO A 53 4.79 -17.20 -7.81
C PRO A 53 5.67 -15.98 -7.53
N GLN A 54 6.85 -15.92 -8.15
CA GLN A 54 7.79 -14.81 -8.02
C GLN A 54 7.17 -13.48 -8.51
N LYS A 55 6.51 -13.51 -9.68
CA LYS A 55 5.84 -12.33 -10.24
C LYS A 55 4.67 -11.88 -9.39
N ILE A 56 3.89 -12.82 -8.87
CA ILE A 56 2.74 -12.56 -7.99
C ILE A 56 3.21 -11.85 -6.72
N LEU A 57 4.26 -12.37 -6.08
CA LEU A 57 4.83 -11.79 -4.86
C LEU A 57 5.36 -10.38 -5.10
N TYR A 58 6.12 -10.18 -6.18
CA TYR A 58 6.61 -8.86 -6.58
C TYR A 58 5.47 -7.87 -6.79
N SER A 59 4.46 -8.26 -7.58
CA SER A 59 3.29 -7.44 -7.86
C SER A 59 2.50 -7.10 -6.61
N HIS A 60 2.39 -8.05 -5.67
CA HIS A 60 1.70 -7.84 -4.40
C HIS A 60 2.45 -6.81 -3.54
N GLN A 61 3.76 -6.99 -3.35
CA GLN A 61 4.60 -6.06 -2.57
C GLN A 61 4.58 -4.65 -3.16
N LYS A 62 4.74 -4.53 -4.49
CA LYS A 62 4.67 -3.23 -5.18
C LYS A 62 3.30 -2.56 -5.02
N ASN A 63 2.20 -3.32 -5.07
CA ASN A 63 0.87 -2.79 -4.79
C ASN A 63 0.71 -2.32 -3.34
N LEU A 64 1.13 -3.12 -2.36
CA LEU A 64 1.08 -2.75 -0.93
C LEU A 64 1.83 -1.45 -0.66
N HIS A 65 3.05 -1.35 -1.17
CA HIS A 65 3.85 -0.15 -1.02
C HIS A 65 3.25 1.09 -1.72
N LYS A 66 2.63 0.93 -2.89
CA LYS A 66 1.90 2.03 -3.56
C LYS A 66 0.71 2.53 -2.72
N LEU A 67 -0.03 1.61 -2.09
CA LEU A 67 -1.12 1.97 -1.18
C LEU A 67 -0.59 2.71 0.06
N LEU A 68 0.53 2.25 0.62
CA LEU A 68 1.19 2.89 1.76
C LEU A 68 1.68 4.29 1.41
N LEU A 69 2.30 4.47 0.26
CA LEU A 69 2.75 5.77 -0.20
C LEU A 69 1.58 6.74 -0.38
N SER A 70 0.47 6.28 -0.99
CA SER A 70 -0.74 7.08 -1.16
C SER A 70 -1.34 7.52 0.18
N SER A 71 -1.39 6.63 1.18
CA SER A 71 -1.92 6.98 2.50
C SER A 71 -1.02 7.98 3.23
N ILE A 72 0.30 7.83 3.15
CA ILE A 72 1.26 8.82 3.67
C ILE A 72 1.03 10.18 3.00
N GLN A 73 0.92 10.23 1.67
CA GLN A 73 0.69 11.48 0.94
C GLN A 73 -0.60 12.18 1.38
N ILE A 74 -1.70 11.44 1.56
CA ILE A 74 -2.97 11.99 2.04
C ILE A 74 -2.81 12.54 3.46
N CYS A 75 -2.13 11.81 4.35
CA CYS A 75 -1.89 12.25 5.72
C CYS A 75 -1.08 13.55 5.77
N LEU A 76 -0.03 13.64 4.97
CA LEU A 76 0.81 14.83 4.85
C LEU A 76 0.03 16.01 4.27
N ARG A 77 -0.71 15.81 3.16
CA ARG A 77 -1.53 16.87 2.54
C ARG A 77 -2.60 17.43 3.46
N ASN A 78 -3.21 16.60 4.30
CA ASN A 78 -4.22 17.07 5.26
C ASN A 78 -3.64 17.88 6.42
N LYS A 79 -2.31 17.85 6.60
CA LYS A 79 -1.62 18.49 7.73
C LYS A 79 -0.76 19.67 7.33
N ILE A 80 -0.25 19.68 6.10
CA ILE A 80 0.49 20.80 5.53
C ILE A 80 -0.53 21.71 4.84
N PRO A 81 -0.79 22.93 5.37
CA PRO A 81 -1.65 23.90 4.70
C PRO A 81 -1.15 24.17 3.28
N THR A 82 -2.09 24.32 2.34
CA THR A 82 -1.79 24.57 0.91
C THR A 82 -0.88 25.80 0.71
N ASP A 83 -0.94 26.76 1.63
CA ASP A 83 -0.26 28.06 1.52
C ASP A 83 1.09 28.11 2.28
N SER A 84 1.45 27.08 3.03
CA SER A 84 2.71 27.04 3.80
C SER A 84 3.61 25.90 3.32
N SER A 85 4.73 26.24 2.69
CA SER A 85 5.77 25.27 2.36
C SER A 85 6.53 24.85 3.62
N LEU A 86 6.54 23.54 3.91
CA LEU A 86 7.30 23.00 5.03
C LEU A 86 8.78 22.95 4.64
N THR A 87 9.61 23.70 5.36
CA THR A 87 11.05 23.80 5.07
C THR A 87 11.77 22.53 5.56
N ALA A 88 12.81 22.08 4.86
CA ALA A 88 13.57 20.88 5.25
C ALA A 88 14.08 20.94 6.70
N GLN A 89 14.45 22.13 7.19
CA GLN A 89 14.85 22.36 8.57
C GLN A 89 13.71 22.12 9.58
N GLN A 90 12.47 22.46 9.21
CA GLN A 90 11.28 22.22 10.05
C GLN A 90 10.94 20.72 10.11
N VAL A 91 11.16 19.96 9.03
CA VAL A 91 10.99 18.49 9.04
C VAL A 91 11.99 17.81 9.98
N GLN A 92 13.18 18.36 10.14
CA GLN A 92 14.20 17.79 11.02
C GLN A 92 13.88 17.99 12.51
N ASP A 93 13.04 18.97 12.85
CA ASP A 93 12.60 19.19 14.23
C ASP A 93 11.63 18.07 14.67
N GLN A 94 12.00 17.39 15.77
CA GLN A 94 11.18 16.33 16.37
C GLN A 94 9.81 16.84 16.83
N GLN A 95 9.68 18.11 17.23
CA GLN A 95 8.41 18.67 17.67
C GLN A 95 7.44 18.84 16.50
N CYS A 96 7.93 19.36 15.37
CA CYS A 96 7.18 19.45 14.12
C CYS A 96 6.73 18.06 13.63
N LEU A 97 7.64 17.08 13.63
CA LEU A 97 7.30 15.69 13.29
C LEU A 97 6.21 15.11 14.19
N ARG A 98 6.31 15.28 15.52
CA ARG A 98 5.29 14.79 16.46
C ARG A 98 3.91 15.40 16.19
N GLN A 99 3.83 16.67 15.81
CA GLN A 99 2.57 17.34 15.44
C GLN A 99 1.97 16.80 14.13
N LEU A 100 2.81 16.36 13.20
CA LEU A 100 2.39 15.64 11.99
C LEU A 100 1.82 14.26 12.33
N PHE A 101 2.40 13.56 13.31
CA PHE A 101 1.96 12.23 13.77
C PHE A 101 0.73 12.23 14.70
N TYR A 102 0.15 13.38 15.02
CA TYR A 102 -0.90 13.56 16.05
C TYR A 102 -2.24 12.81 15.81
N LYS A 103 -2.39 12.02 14.74
CA LYS A 103 -3.60 11.20 14.51
C LYS A 103 -3.20 9.78 14.12
N ASN A 104 -3.92 8.80 14.67
CA ASN A 104 -3.86 7.36 14.35
C ASN A 104 -4.28 7.02 12.89
N GLN A 105 -4.07 7.90 11.92
CA GLN A 105 -4.40 7.65 10.51
C GLN A 105 -3.52 6.56 9.93
N ALA A 106 -2.24 6.53 10.30
CA ALA A 106 -1.35 5.43 9.96
C ALA A 106 -1.89 4.09 10.51
N TYR A 107 -2.33 4.06 11.77
CA TYR A 107 -2.94 2.88 12.37
C TYR A 107 -4.24 2.45 11.66
N LYS A 108 -5.14 3.42 11.36
CA LYS A 108 -6.38 3.16 10.60
C LYS A 108 -6.09 2.59 9.21
N PHE A 109 -5.06 3.11 8.53
CA PHE A 109 -4.62 2.60 7.25
C PHE A 109 -4.03 1.19 7.37
N MET A 110 -3.10 0.97 8.30
CA MET A 110 -2.46 -0.32 8.51
C MET A 110 -3.48 -1.41 8.86
N LYS A 111 -4.54 -1.09 9.62
CA LYS A 111 -5.67 -1.98 9.89
C LYS A 111 -6.36 -2.50 8.62
N THR A 112 -6.32 -1.77 7.50
CA THR A 112 -6.86 -2.22 6.20
C THR A 112 -5.96 -3.21 5.47
N ILE A 113 -4.65 -3.18 5.74
CA ILE A 113 -3.68 -4.11 5.15
C ILE A 113 -3.79 -5.44 5.90
N LYS A 114 -4.21 -6.48 5.19
CA LYS A 114 -4.23 -7.84 5.73
C LYS A 114 -2.85 -8.26 6.21
N CYS A 115 -2.82 -8.97 7.34
CA CYS A 115 -1.62 -9.42 8.03
C CYS A 115 -0.73 -8.32 8.65
N SER A 116 -1.13 -7.05 8.64
CA SER A 116 -0.39 -6.04 9.40
C SER A 116 -0.58 -6.25 10.92
N PRO A 117 0.36 -5.80 11.77
CA PRO A 117 0.17 -5.86 13.23
C PRO A 117 -1.12 -5.16 13.68
N ALA A 118 -1.42 -3.99 13.14
CA ALA A 118 -2.66 -3.25 13.43
C ALA A 118 -3.93 -3.97 12.95
N HIS A 119 -3.81 -4.79 11.89
CA HIS A 119 -4.91 -5.63 11.43
C HIS A 119 -5.19 -6.76 12.42
N TRP A 120 -4.15 -7.49 12.85
CA TRP A 120 -4.27 -8.57 13.82
C TRP A 120 -4.73 -8.09 15.20
N GLU A 121 -4.19 -6.98 15.68
CA GLU A 121 -4.63 -6.36 16.94
C GLU A 121 -6.13 -6.09 16.93
N ASN A 122 -6.64 -5.55 15.81
CA ASN A 122 -8.06 -5.32 15.66
C ASN A 122 -8.89 -6.62 15.56
N GLU A 123 -8.44 -7.62 14.80
CA GLU A 123 -9.14 -8.91 14.71
C GLU A 123 -9.22 -9.59 16.09
N ILE A 124 -8.10 -9.63 16.83
CA ILE A 124 -8.04 -10.14 18.20
C ILE A 124 -9.01 -9.38 19.11
N PHE A 125 -8.99 -8.05 19.09
CA PHE A 125 -9.89 -7.23 19.88
C PHE A 125 -11.36 -7.51 19.58
N THR A 126 -11.71 -7.67 18.29
CA THR A 126 -13.08 -8.02 17.91
C THR A 126 -13.49 -9.42 18.34
N CYS A 127 -12.58 -10.39 18.31
CA CYS A 127 -12.82 -11.74 18.81
C CYS A 127 -13.06 -11.76 20.32
N VAL A 128 -12.25 -11.04 21.11
CA VAL A 128 -12.38 -10.93 22.57
C VAL A 128 -13.71 -10.29 22.96
N LEU A 129 -14.08 -9.17 22.33
CA LEU A 129 -15.40 -8.55 22.59
C LEU A 129 -16.57 -9.46 22.21
N LYS A 130 -16.40 -10.32 21.20
CA LYS A 130 -17.43 -11.26 20.78
C LYS A 130 -17.56 -12.43 21.74
N SER A 131 -16.47 -12.90 22.35
CA SER A 131 -16.54 -13.90 23.43
C SER A 131 -17.22 -13.33 24.68
N ASP A 132 -16.93 -12.09 25.08
CA ASP A 132 -17.55 -11.48 26.26
C ASP A 132 -19.07 -11.27 26.06
N ASN A 133 -19.49 -10.91 24.84
CA ASN A 133 -20.90 -10.79 24.48
C ASN A 133 -21.63 -12.13 24.31
N LEU A 134 -20.92 -13.24 24.15
CA LEU A 134 -21.52 -14.59 24.12
C LEU A 134 -21.66 -15.16 25.53
N VAL A 135 -20.75 -14.82 26.45
CA VAL A 135 -20.86 -15.19 27.88
C VAL A 135 -22.05 -14.50 28.55
N CYS A 136 -22.36 -13.24 28.18
CA CYS A 136 -23.49 -12.50 28.75
C CYS A 136 -24.88 -12.88 28.20
N LYS A 137 -25.00 -13.83 27.25
CA LYS A 137 -26.29 -14.22 26.64
C LYS A 137 -26.88 -15.54 27.17
N HIS A 138 -26.28 -16.16 28.18
CA HIS A 138 -26.77 -17.41 28.80
C HIS A 138 -27.06 -17.28 30.29
N SER A 139 -27.51 -16.10 30.73
CA SER A 139 -27.98 -15.91 32.10
C SER A 139 -29.20 -15.03 32.07
N PHE A 140 -30.35 -15.60 31.71
CA PHE A 140 -31.71 -15.27 32.19
C PHE A 140 -32.66 -16.39 31.78
#